data_AF-A0A6S6RVQ5-F1
#
_entry.id   AF-A0A6S6RVQ5-F1
#
_cell.length_a   1.000
_cell.length_b   1.000
_cell.length_c   1.000
_cell.angle_alpha   90.00
_cell.angle_beta   90.00
_cell.angle_gamma   90.00
#
_symmetry.space_group_name_H-M   'P 1'
#
loop_
_entity.id
_entity.type
_entity.pdbx_description
1 polymer ?
#
loop_
_entity_poly.entity_id
_entity_poly.type
_entity_poly.pdbx_seq_one_letter_code
_entity_poly.pdbx_strand_id
1 'polypeptide(L)'
;MSSELSRLVIEQNDDCGSASNDPMSIEGASGFPKQGAKDGRIASGDNFWFSQLDQQNSDRWHKNNIKVGKNIFEWFLTQPNHTVSWEFYITKQDWDPNASLTRDSFE
;
A
#
# COMPACT_ATOMS: atom_id res chain seq x y z
N MET A 1 -7.25 -5.35 -3.17
CA MET A 1 -6.95 -5.07 -4.59
C MET A 1 -6.70 -6.42 -5.24
N SER A 2 -7.24 -6.69 -6.43
CA SER A 2 -6.83 -7.86 -7.21
C SER A 2 -5.31 -7.87 -7.32
N SER A 3 -4.73 -9.06 -7.21
CA SER A 3 -3.33 -9.32 -6.86
C SER A 3 -2.29 -8.74 -7.81
N GLU A 4 -2.66 -8.10 -8.91
CA GLU A 4 -1.70 -7.70 -9.94
C GLU A 4 -0.97 -6.38 -9.67
N LEU A 5 -1.46 -5.52 -8.76
CA LEU A 5 -0.93 -4.16 -8.58
C LEU A 5 -0.63 -3.75 -7.14
N SER A 6 -0.96 -4.58 -6.15
CA SER A 6 -0.62 -4.29 -4.75
C SER A 6 0.81 -4.73 -4.43
N ARG A 7 1.40 -4.18 -3.36
CA ARG A 7 2.69 -4.72 -2.82
C ARG A 7 2.56 -6.17 -2.35
N LEU A 8 1.34 -6.67 -2.17
CA LEU A 8 1.02 -8.01 -1.71
C LEU A 8 0.82 -9.00 -2.86
N VAL A 9 1.46 -8.79 -4.00
CA VAL A 9 1.66 -9.91 -4.93
C VAL A 9 2.65 -10.86 -4.24
N ILE A 10 2.13 -11.75 -3.39
CA ILE A 10 2.92 -12.58 -2.46
C ILE A 10 3.89 -13.51 -3.23
N GLU A 11 3.62 -13.78 -4.51
CA GLU A 11 4.53 -14.53 -5.39
C GLU A 11 5.74 -13.72 -5.88
N GLN A 12 5.74 -12.39 -5.73
CA GLN A 12 6.77 -11.51 -6.28
C GLN A 12 7.55 -10.72 -5.22
N ASN A 13 7.10 -10.74 -3.97
CA ASN A 13 7.77 -10.05 -2.86
C ASN A 13 8.02 -11.02 -1.69
N ASP A 14 9.29 -11.20 -1.37
CA ASP A 14 9.71 -11.95 -0.19
C ASP A 14 9.70 -11.08 1.08
N ASP A 15 9.81 -11.75 2.24
CA ASP A 15 9.92 -11.13 3.57
C ASP A 15 8.80 -10.12 3.89
N CYS A 16 7.55 -10.47 3.55
CA CYS A 16 6.38 -9.64 3.83
C CYS A 16 5.78 -9.89 5.24
N GLY A 17 6.38 -10.74 6.05
CA GLY A 17 5.91 -11.06 7.41
C GLY A 17 4.48 -11.60 7.44
N SER A 18 3.66 -11.14 8.39
CA SER A 18 2.27 -11.61 8.53
C SER A 18 1.40 -11.30 7.31
N ALA A 19 1.76 -10.29 6.51
CA ALA A 19 1.02 -9.92 5.32
C ALA A 19 1.03 -11.01 4.24
N SER A 20 2.02 -11.92 4.27
CA SER A 20 2.06 -13.10 3.39
C SER A 20 0.93 -14.08 3.65
N ASN A 21 0.44 -14.17 4.90
CA ASN A 21 -0.60 -15.11 5.29
C ASN A 21 -1.99 -14.46 5.32
N ASP A 22 -2.04 -13.15 5.53
CA ASP A 22 -3.29 -12.41 5.67
C ASP A 22 -3.24 -11.04 4.95
N PRO A 23 -3.19 -11.03 3.60
CA PRO A 23 -3.09 -9.80 2.83
C PRO A 23 -4.36 -8.94 2.87
N MET A 24 -5.50 -9.51 3.30
CA MET A 24 -6.79 -8.82 3.32
C MET A 24 -7.04 -8.02 4.59
N SER A 25 -6.23 -8.24 5.64
CA SER A 25 -6.45 -7.64 6.97
C SER A 25 -5.56 -6.42 7.26
N ILE A 26 -4.95 -5.80 6.24
CA ILE A 26 -4.23 -4.53 6.42
C ILE A 26 -5.26 -3.41 6.57
N GLU A 27 -5.72 -3.25 7.80
CA GLU A 27 -6.69 -2.25 8.20
C GLU A 27 -6.04 -1.23 9.14
N GLY A 28 -6.43 0.03 8.98
CA GLY A 28 -5.98 1.15 9.80
C GLY A 28 -7.07 2.20 9.95
N ALA A 29 -6.81 3.22 10.77
CA ALA A 29 -7.76 4.33 10.93
C ALA A 29 -8.00 5.06 9.59
N SER A 30 -9.24 5.46 9.35
CA SER A 30 -9.64 6.19 8.13
C SER A 30 -9.25 7.67 8.18
N GLY A 31 -9.46 8.39 7.07
CA GLY A 31 -9.30 9.85 6.99
C GLY A 31 -7.92 10.34 6.55
N PHE A 32 -7.12 9.49 5.91
CA PHE A 32 -5.89 9.92 5.21
C PHE A 32 -6.21 11.04 4.19
N PRO A 33 -5.36 12.07 4.02
CA PRO A 33 -4.09 12.29 4.71
C PRO A 33 -4.20 13.04 6.04
N LYS A 34 -5.36 13.61 6.41
CA LYS A 34 -5.47 14.42 7.65
C LYS A 34 -5.41 13.59 8.94
N GLN A 35 -5.80 12.32 8.85
CA GLN A 35 -5.81 11.32 9.91
C GLN A 35 -5.22 10.01 9.37
N GLY A 36 -5.52 8.89 10.04
CA GLY A 36 -5.08 7.57 9.64
C GLY A 36 -3.67 7.22 10.10
N ALA A 37 -3.02 6.31 9.37
CA ALA A 37 -1.68 5.82 9.67
C ALA A 37 -0.64 6.95 9.76
N LYS A 38 0.33 6.79 10.66
CA LYS A 38 1.44 7.73 10.85
C LYS A 38 2.40 7.70 9.67
N ASP A 39 3.12 8.80 9.46
CA ASP A 39 4.22 8.84 8.51
C ASP A 39 5.26 7.76 8.83
N GLY A 40 5.79 7.15 7.77
CA GLY A 40 6.66 5.98 7.84
C GLY A 40 5.93 4.67 8.13
N ARG A 41 4.60 4.69 8.30
CA ARG A 41 3.78 3.49 8.60
C ARG A 41 2.52 3.38 7.74
N ILE A 42 2.52 4.08 6.60
CA ILE A 42 1.36 4.17 5.71
C ILE A 42 1.06 2.81 5.07
N ALA A 43 2.08 2.06 4.67
CA ALA A 43 1.90 0.79 3.96
C ALA A 43 1.40 -0.34 4.87
N SER A 44 1.77 -0.32 6.15
CA SER A 44 1.25 -1.26 7.16
C SER A 44 -0.10 -0.87 7.76
N GLY A 45 -0.63 0.31 7.44
CA GLY A 45 -1.83 0.84 8.12
C GLY A 45 -1.58 1.21 9.59
N ASP A 46 -0.33 1.50 9.98
CA ASP A 46 0.14 1.64 11.38
C ASP A 46 -0.15 0.39 12.25
N ASN A 47 -0.22 -0.78 11.61
CA ASN A 47 -0.39 -2.06 12.29
C ASN A 47 0.96 -2.78 12.43
N PHE A 48 1.35 -3.04 13.69
CA PHE A 48 2.62 -3.67 14.04
C PHE A 48 2.85 -5.01 13.32
N TRP A 49 1.81 -5.82 13.13
CA TRP A 49 1.91 -7.14 12.49
C TRP A 49 2.28 -7.05 11.01
N PHE A 50 2.09 -5.90 10.36
CA PHE A 50 2.38 -5.67 8.95
C PHE A 50 3.54 -4.68 8.74
N SER A 51 4.32 -4.39 9.78
CA SER A 51 5.40 -3.40 9.74
C SER A 51 6.49 -3.67 8.69
N GLN A 52 6.64 -4.91 8.22
CA GLN A 52 7.54 -5.25 7.12
C GLN A 52 7.19 -4.51 5.81
N LEU A 53 5.92 -4.13 5.62
CA LEU A 53 5.47 -3.39 4.44
C LEU A 53 5.95 -1.93 4.40
N ASP A 54 6.40 -1.41 5.56
CA ASP A 54 6.92 -0.05 5.69
C ASP A 54 8.38 0.07 5.25
N GLN A 55 9.05 -1.05 4.96
CA GLN A 55 10.38 -1.05 4.35
C GLN A 55 10.30 -0.33 2.99
N GLN A 56 11.22 0.61 2.77
CA GLN A 56 11.23 1.42 1.55
C GLN A 56 12.67 1.66 1.11
N ASN A 57 13.02 1.06 -0.03
CA ASN A 57 14.19 1.39 -0.82
C ASN A 57 13.92 1.07 -2.30
N SER A 58 14.79 1.54 -3.19
CA SER A 58 14.60 1.40 -4.64
C SER A 58 14.45 -0.04 -5.10
N ASP A 59 15.00 -1.01 -4.38
CA ASP A 59 15.07 -2.42 -4.80
C ASP A 59 14.20 -3.35 -3.94
N ARG A 60 13.52 -2.83 -2.91
CA ARG A 60 12.77 -3.64 -1.94
C ARG A 60 11.55 -4.33 -2.54
N TRP A 61 10.84 -3.64 -3.40
CA TRP A 61 9.55 -4.08 -3.92
C TRP A 61 9.64 -4.36 -5.42
N HIS A 62 9.05 -5.48 -5.83
CA HIS A 62 8.72 -5.73 -7.21
C HIS A 62 7.84 -4.60 -7.76
N LYS A 63 8.15 -4.13 -8.97
CA LYS A 63 7.43 -3.02 -9.62
C LYS A 63 6.65 -3.55 -10.81
N ASN A 64 5.33 -3.49 -10.70
CA ASN A 64 4.45 -3.83 -11.82
C ASN A 64 4.54 -2.76 -12.91
N ASN A 65 4.70 -3.20 -14.16
CA ASN A 65 4.71 -2.30 -15.30
C ASN A 65 3.31 -1.81 -15.62
N ILE A 66 3.03 -0.54 -15.31
CA ILE A 66 1.77 0.13 -15.65
C ILE A 66 2.00 1.20 -16.72
N LYS A 67 1.01 1.43 -17.58
CA LYS A 67 1.06 2.52 -18.56
C LYS A 67 0.39 3.77 -17.99
N VAL A 68 0.92 4.93 -18.37
CA VAL A 68 0.28 6.22 -18.07
C VAL A 68 -1.09 6.29 -18.76
N GLY A 69 -2.08 6.85 -18.06
CA GLY A 69 -3.44 7.03 -18.57
C GLY A 69 -4.46 6.13 -17.87
N LYS A 70 -5.49 5.70 -18.61
CA LYS A 70 -6.60 4.92 -18.06
C LYS A 70 -6.12 3.51 -17.67
N ASN A 71 -6.25 3.20 -16.39
CA ASN A 71 -6.02 1.88 -15.83
C ASN A 71 -7.30 1.37 -15.14
N ILE A 72 -7.45 0.05 -15.04
CA ILE A 72 -8.54 -0.59 -14.29
C ILE A 72 -7.94 -1.10 -12.99
N PHE A 73 -8.59 -0.76 -11.87
CA PHE A 73 -8.23 -1.25 -10.54
C PHE A 73 -9.40 -2.07 -10.01
N GLU A 74 -9.13 -3.32 -9.67
CA GLU A 74 -10.13 -4.24 -9.14
C GLU A 74 -9.87 -4.52 -7.67
N TRP A 75 -10.91 -4.71 -6.89
CA TRP A 75 -10.82 -5.12 -5.49
C TRP A 75 -11.69 -6.36 -5.27
N PHE A 76 -11.09 -7.43 -4.78
CA PHE A 76 -11.83 -8.57 -4.24
C PHE A 76 -12.13 -8.30 -2.76
N LEU A 77 -13.40 -8.31 -2.39
CA LEU A 77 -13.84 -8.03 -1.02
C LEU A 77 -14.28 -9.34 -0.37
N THR A 78 -13.64 -9.70 0.74
CA THR A 78 -13.98 -10.91 1.51
C THR A 78 -15.11 -10.67 2.51
N GLN A 79 -15.35 -9.40 2.87
CA GLN A 79 -16.39 -8.99 3.80
C GLN A 79 -17.23 -7.83 3.22
N PRO A 80 -18.57 -7.85 3.36
CA PRO A 80 -19.46 -6.85 2.79
C PRO A 80 -19.64 -5.63 3.72
N ASN A 81 -18.54 -4.98 4.10
CA ASN A 81 -18.61 -3.77 4.92
C ASN A 81 -19.08 -2.55 4.09
N HIS A 82 -19.81 -1.63 4.72
CA HIS A 82 -20.23 -0.39 4.06
C HIS A 82 -19.00 0.44 3.66
N THR A 83 -18.85 0.68 2.36
CA THR A 83 -17.74 1.45 1.81
C THR A 83 -18.15 2.91 1.61
N VAL A 84 -17.39 3.85 2.17
CA VAL A 84 -17.62 5.28 1.98
C VAL A 84 -17.02 5.76 0.65
N SER A 85 -15.78 5.38 0.38
CA SER A 85 -15.03 5.81 -0.81
C SER A 85 -13.91 4.82 -1.15
N TRP A 86 -13.44 4.91 -2.41
CA TRP A 86 -12.16 4.36 -2.85
C TRP A 86 -11.32 5.54 -3.35
N GLU A 87 -10.16 5.75 -2.75
CA GLU A 87 -9.26 6.85 -3.07
C GLU A 87 -7.89 6.30 -3.46
N PHE A 88 -7.26 6.93 -4.44
CA PHE A 88 -5.96 6.52 -4.96
C PHE A 88 -4.99 7.70 -4.88
N TYR A 89 -3.82 7.44 -4.33
CA TYR A 89 -2.73 8.40 -4.20
C TYR A 89 -1.53 7.88 -4.98
N ILE A 90 -0.72 8.78 -5.53
CA ILE A 90 0.51 8.46 -6.25
C ILE A 90 1.63 9.32 -5.68
N THR A 91 2.85 8.77 -5.67
CA THR A 91 4.01 9.53 -5.23
C THR A 91 4.33 10.67 -6.19
N LYS A 92 4.88 11.76 -5.65
CA LYS A 92 5.38 12.88 -6.46
C LYS A 92 6.47 12.40 -7.41
N GLN A 93 6.66 13.12 -8.52
CA GLN A 93 7.67 12.74 -9.51
C GLN A 93 9.11 12.72 -8.94
N ASP A 94 9.38 13.58 -7.96
CA ASP A 94 10.68 13.75 -7.30
C ASP A 94 10.74 13.13 -5.90
N TRP A 95 9.82 12.23 -5.56
CA TRP A 95 9.85 11.52 -4.27
C TRP A 95 11.14 10.70 -4.10
N ASP A 96 11.61 10.55 -2.86
CA ASP A 96 12.78 9.72 -2.53
C ASP A 96 12.36 8.25 -2.35
N PRO A 97 12.73 7.33 -3.28
CA PRO A 97 12.37 5.92 -3.16
C PRO A 97 13.14 5.18 -2.06
N ASN A 98 14.16 5.81 -1.46
CA ASN A 98 14.99 5.28 -0.38
C ASN A 98 14.64 5.81 1.01
N ALA A 99 13.60 6.64 1.12
CA ALA A 99 13.06 7.11 2.37
C ALA A 99 11.71 6.46 2.67
N SER A 100 11.37 6.30 3.95
CA SER A 100 10.05 5.81 4.36
C SER A 100 8.92 6.65 3.76
N LEU A 101 7.81 6.01 3.41
CA LEU A 101 6.65 6.70 2.86
C LEU A 101 6.01 7.61 3.92
N THR A 102 5.91 8.89 3.58
CA THR A 102 5.25 9.91 4.40
C THR A 102 4.19 10.61 3.57
N ARG A 103 3.35 11.45 4.19
CA ARG A 103 2.42 12.31 3.45
C ARG A 103 3.13 13.18 2.40
N ASP A 104 4.35 13.63 2.69
CA ASP A 104 5.13 14.44 1.75
C ASP A 104 5.56 13.67 0.50
N SER A 105 5.56 12.33 0.55
CA SER A 105 5.86 11.47 -0.60
C SER A 105 4.77 11.48 -1.67
N PHE A 106 3.51 11.85 -1.34
CA PHE A 106 2.33 11.72 -2.20
C PHE A 106 1.78 13.06 -2.68
N GLU A 107 1.11 13.04 -3.84
CA GLU A 107 0.25 14.11 -4.35
C GLU A 107 -1.13 14.14 -3.65
#